data_AF-A0A958HVA6-F1
#
_entry.id   AF-A0A958HVA6-F1
#
_cell.length_a   1.000
_cell.length_b   1.000
_cell.length_c   1.000
_cell.angle_alpha   90.00
_cell.angle_beta   90.00
_cell.angle_gamma   90.00
#
_symmetry.space_group_name_H-M   'P 1'
#
loop_
_entity.id
_entity.type
_entity.pdbx_description
1 polymer ?
#
loop_
_entity_poly.entity_id
_entity_poly.type
_entity_poly.pdbx_seq_one_letter_code
_entity_poly.pdbx_strand_id
1 'polypeptide(L)' 'FDRAGNFLTHFGKQGRGAGEFWLPAGIYIDAANRIYVADTYNSRIQMFQLVEGAEDEP' A
#
# COMPACT_ATOMS: atom_id res chain seq x y z
N PHE A 1 -4.90 -3.46 -10.77
CA PHE A 1 -5.32 -4.12 -12.02
C PHE A 1 -4.90 -3.27 -13.19
N ASP A 2 -4.60 -3.86 -14.35
CA ASP A 2 -4.37 -3.09 -15.58
C ASP A 2 -5.71 -2.59 -16.17
N ARG A 3 -5.66 -1.92 -17.33
CA ARG A 3 -6.86 -1.42 -18.02
C ARG A 3 -7.77 -2.53 -18.55
N ALA A 4 -7.28 -3.76 -18.67
CA ALA A 4 -8.05 -4.93 -19.05
C ALA A 4 -8.63 -5.69 -17.84
N GLY A 5 -8.33 -5.25 -16.61
CA GLY A 5 -8.78 -5.90 -15.39
C GLY A 5 -7.91 -7.08 -14.96
N ASN A 6 -6.70 -7.24 -15.49
CA ASN A 6 -5.76 -8.26 -15.01
C ASN A 6 -5.16 -7.84 -13.68
N PHE A 7 -5.02 -8.79 -12.76
CA PHE A 7 -4.38 -8.55 -11.47
C PHE A 7 -2.92 -8.12 -11.67
N LEU A 8 -2.48 -7.12 -10.90
CA LEU A 8 -1.09 -6.63 -10.95
C LEU A 8 -0.33 -7.08 -9.71
N THR A 9 -0.79 -6.65 -8.53
CA THR A 9 -0.15 -6.94 -7.25
C THR A 9 -1.08 -6.61 -6.09
N HIS A 10 -0.70 -7.03 -4.89
CA HIS A 10 -1.27 -6.64 -3.61
C HIS A 10 -0.13 -6.41 -2.60
N PHE A 11 -0.38 -5.66 -1.53
CA PHE A 11 0.58 -5.51 -0.44
C PHE A 11 -0.11 -5.36 0.91
N GLY A 12 0.63 -5.72 1.95
CA GLY A 12 0.18 -5.68 3.33
C GLY A 12 -0.61 -6.89 3.80
N LYS A 13 -0.84 -6.93 5.10
CA LYS A 13 -1.57 -7.99 5.82
C LYS A 13 -2.28 -7.41 7.04
N GLN A 14 -3.16 -8.17 7.68
CA GLN A 14 -3.82 -7.72 8.91
C GLN A 14 -2.81 -7.56 10.06
N GLY A 15 -2.90 -6.47 10.82
CA GLY A 15 -2.10 -6.28 12.03
C GLY A 15 -1.89 -4.82 12.41
N ARG A 16 -0.84 -4.57 13.21
CA ARG A 16 -0.52 -3.25 13.78
C ARG A 16 0.92 -2.80 13.49
N GLY A 17 1.77 -3.68 12.97
CA GLY A 17 3.15 -3.40 12.57
C GLY A 17 3.26 -2.61 11.26
N ALA A 18 4.48 -2.23 10.87
CA ALA A 18 4.74 -1.56 9.60
C ALA A 18 4.33 -2.47 8.42
N GLY A 19 3.62 -1.92 7.43
CA GLY A 19 3.07 -2.71 6.32
C GLY A 19 1.84 -3.55 6.69
N GLU A 20 1.41 -3.55 7.94
CA GLU A 20 0.18 -4.20 8.38
C GLU A 20 -0.95 -3.18 8.51
N PHE A 21 -2.20 -3.63 8.43
CA PHE A 21 -3.39 -2.78 8.49
C PHE A 21 -4.47 -3.39 9.38
N TRP A 22 -5.24 -2.55 10.07
CA TRP A 22 -6.39 -3.02 10.84
C TRP A 22 -7.72 -2.48 10.32
N LEU A 23 -7.77 -1.21 9.91
CA LEU A 23 -8.94 -0.63 9.24
C LEU A 23 -8.50 0.46 8.26
N PRO A 24 -7.91 0.10 7.11
CA PRO A 24 -7.55 1.07 6.09
C PRO A 24 -8.81 1.63 5.45
N ALA A 25 -9.06 2.94 5.61
CA ALA A 25 -10.30 3.60 5.16
C ALA A 25 -10.08 4.63 4.05
N GLY A 26 -8.83 4.99 3.75
CA GLY A 26 -8.50 5.97 2.72
C GLY A 26 -7.16 5.67 2.04
N ILE A 27 -7.09 5.97 0.76
CA ILE A 27 -5.88 5.84 -0.06
C ILE A 27 -5.70 7.09 -0.93
N TYR A 28 -4.46 7.55 -1.04
CA TYR A 28 -4.05 8.61 -1.97
C TYR A 28 -2.72 8.24 -2.61
N ILE A 29 -2.55 8.55 -3.89
CA ILE A 29 -1.32 8.35 -4.64
C ILE A 29 -0.91 9.69 -5.23
N ASP A 30 0.33 10.10 -4.98
CA ASP A 30 0.86 11.36 -5.52
C ASP A 30 1.64 11.18 -6.83
N ALA A 31 2.09 12.29 -7.40
CA ALA A 31 2.84 12.29 -8.67
C ALA A 31 4.25 11.66 -8.57
N ALA A 32 4.74 11.37 -7.35
CA ALA A 32 6.00 10.67 -7.11
C ALA A 32 5.79 9.17 -6.86
N ASN A 33 4.59 8.65 -7.17
CA ASN A 33 4.18 7.27 -6.92
C ASN A 33 4.28 6.85 -5.44
N ARG A 34 4.09 7.79 -4.51
CA ARG A 34 3.97 7.47 -3.09
C ARG A 34 2.51 7.17 -2.77
N ILE A 35 2.30 6.04 -2.12
CA ILE A 35 0.99 5.55 -1.70
C ILE A 35 0.81 5.87 -0.22
N TYR A 36 -0.20 6.67 0.10
CA TYR A 36 -0.57 7.01 1.45
C TYR A 36 -1.83 6.25 1.83
N VAL A 37 -1.81 5.55 2.97
CA VAL A 37 -2.95 4.79 3.48
C VAL A 37 -3.32 5.29 4.87
N ALA A 38 -4.57 5.69 5.05
CA ALA A 38 -5.15 6.02 6.34
C ALA A 38 -5.64 4.75 7.04
N ASP A 39 -4.84 4.24 7.97
CA ASP A 39 -5.12 3.03 8.76
C ASP A 39 -5.84 3.42 10.05
N THR A 40 -7.13 3.70 9.91
CA THR A 40 -7.97 4.41 10.89
C THR A 40 -7.94 3.77 12.27
N TYR A 41 -8.04 2.44 12.37
CA TYR A 41 -8.04 1.78 13.68
C TYR A 41 -6.68 1.80 14.36
N ASN A 42 -5.59 1.78 13.58
CA ASN A 42 -4.24 1.98 14.12
C ASN A 42 -3.90 3.46 14.31
N SER A 43 -4.83 4.38 14.05
CA SER A 43 -4.69 5.83 14.27
C SER A 43 -3.42 6.42 13.63
N ARG A 44 -3.09 5.97 12.41
CA ARG A 44 -1.88 6.38 11.70
C ARG A 44 -2.09 6.54 10.20
N ILE A 45 -1.17 7.24 9.56
CA ILE A 45 -0.96 7.20 8.11
C ILE A 45 0.31 6.40 7.84
N GLN A 46 0.25 5.47 6.88
CA GLN A 46 1.44 4.79 6.35
C GLN A 46 1.72 5.28 4.93
N MET A 47 3.01 5.46 4.60
CA MET A 47 3.47 5.85 3.27
C MET A 47 4.33 4.73 2.70
N PHE A 48 4.05 4.34 1.45
CA PHE A 48 4.82 3.36 0.70
C PHE A 48 5.33 4.01 -0.58
N GLN A 49 6.58 3.73 -0.94
CA GLN A 49 7.09 4.09 -2.26
C GLN A 49 6.82 2.93 -3.22
N LEU A 50 6.13 3.20 -4.32
CA LEU A 50 6.13 2.26 -5.43
C LEU A 50 7.49 2.37 -6.12
N VAL A 51 8.25 1.29 -6.08
CA VAL A 51 9.51 1.14 -6.81
C VAL A 51 9.25 0.28 -8.03
N GLU A 52 9.57 0.79 -9.22
CA GLU A 52 9.54 0.00 -10.44
C GLU A 52 10.74 -0.95 -10.43
N GLY A 53 10.52 -2.24 -10.69
CA GLY A 53 11.59 -3.23 -10.78
C GLY A 53 12.16 -3.67 -9.43
N ALA A 54 11.35 -3.76 -8.37
CA ALA A 54 11.74 -4.53 -7.19
C ALA A 54 11.91 -6.00 -7.61
N GLU A 55 13.14 -6.37 -7.95
CA GLU A 55 13.60 -7.74 -7.82
C GLU A 55 13.32 -8.15 -6.37
N ASP A 56 12.63 -9.27 -6.20
CA ASP A 56 12.33 -9.85 -4.89
C ASP A 56 13.63 -9.91 -4.06
N GLU A 57 13.84 -8.95 -3.16
CA GLU A 57 14.90 -9.06 -2.16
C GLU A 57 14.48 -10.18 -1.18
N PRO A 58 15.37 -11.14 -0.88
CA PRO A 58 15.04 -12.36 -0.16
C PRO A 58 14.66 -12.16 1.32
#